data_AF-A0A0S3TJW4-F1
#
_entry.id   AF-A0A0S3TJW4-F1
#
_cell.length_a   1.000
_cell.length_b   1.000
_cell.length_c   1.000
_cell.angle_alpha   90.00
_cell.angle_beta   90.00
_cell.angle_gamma   90.00
#
_symmetry.space_group_name_H-M   'P 1'
#
loop_
_entity.id
_entity.type
_entity.pdbx_description
1 polymer ?
#
loop_
_entity_poly.entity_id
_entity_poly.type
_entity_poly.pdbx_seq_one_letter_code
_entity_poly.pdbx_strand_id
1 'polypeptide(L)'
;MQQQKARRNRGVILTPKGWERFQAAKIQAEFEENAGDDFTLEELSDRMGLSLQTISRTLGREEPVDKSSLQFAFRAFGLELCKSHHKCVEALLLIARHR
;
A
#
# COMPACT_ATOMS: atom_id res chain seq x y z
N MET A 1 1.54 18.55 -25.15
CA MET A 1 1.17 17.55 -24.13
C MET A 1 2.12 17.74 -22.94
N GLN A 2 1.75 18.56 -21.95
CA GLN A 2 2.62 18.85 -20.81
C GLN A 2 2.58 17.65 -19.84
N GLN A 3 3.61 16.80 -19.88
CA GLN A 3 3.87 15.83 -18.82
C GLN A 3 4.18 16.63 -17.56
N GLN A 4 3.18 16.85 -16.72
CA GLN A 4 3.34 17.39 -15.39
C GLN A 4 4.34 16.50 -14.65
N LYS A 5 5.58 16.99 -14.52
CA LYS A 5 6.56 16.52 -13.54
C LYS A 5 5.96 16.74 -12.15
N ALA A 6 5.11 15.80 -11.72
CA ALA A 6 4.70 15.70 -10.34
C ALA A 6 5.98 15.48 -9.54
N ARG A 7 6.35 16.46 -8.69
CA ARG A 7 7.33 16.30 -7.61
C ARG A 7 6.91 15.10 -6.78
N ARG A 8 7.41 13.89 -7.10
CA ARG A 8 7.17 12.65 -6.35
C ARG A 8 8.05 12.62 -5.10
N ASN A 9 7.92 13.64 -4.24
CA ASN A 9 8.55 13.65 -2.93
C ASN A 9 7.51 13.25 -1.90
N ARG A 10 7.45 11.95 -1.61
CA ARG A 10 7.12 11.31 -0.32
C ARG A 10 6.88 9.83 -0.60
N GLY A 11 7.96 9.10 -0.84
CA GLY A 11 7.91 7.66 -0.59
C GLY A 11 7.51 7.47 0.87
N VAL A 12 6.42 6.72 1.09
CA VAL A 12 5.88 6.44 2.41
C VAL A 12 6.13 4.97 2.71
N ILE A 13 6.66 4.70 3.89
CA ILE A 13 6.81 3.34 4.40
C ILE A 13 5.61 3.07 5.29
N LEU A 14 5.05 1.87 5.16
CA LEU A 14 4.03 1.40 6.09
C LEU A 14 4.60 1.35 7.50
N THR A 15 3.92 1.97 8.46
CA THR A 15 4.20 1.71 9.86
C THR A 15 3.93 0.22 10.15
N PRO A 16 4.56 -0.38 11.18
CA PRO A 16 4.28 -1.76 11.56
C PRO A 16 2.78 -2.03 11.70
N LYS A 17 2.05 -1.08 12.32
CA LYS A 17 0.60 -1.13 12.47
C LYS A 17 -0.16 -1.07 11.16
N GLY A 18 0.24 -0.19 10.24
CA GLY A 18 -0.37 -0.11 8.91
C GLY A 18 -0.16 -1.37 8.09
N TRP A 19 1.01 -1.99 8.22
CA TRP A 19 1.30 -3.28 7.60
C TRP A 19 0.51 -4.42 8.20
N GLU A 20 0.39 -4.51 9.54
CA GLU A 20 -0.46 -5.54 10.16
C GLU A 20 -1.89 -5.48 9.63
N ARG A 21 -2.44 -4.26 9.46
CA ARG A 21 -3.76 -4.07 8.86
C ARG A 21 -3.82 -4.50 7.40
N PHE A 22 -2.79 -4.17 6.62
CA PHE A 22 -2.69 -4.59 5.22
C PHE A 22 -2.60 -6.12 5.11
N GLN A 23 -1.77 -6.75 5.92
CA GLN A 23 -1.60 -8.20 5.94
C GLN A 23 -2.87 -8.90 6.41
N ALA A 24 -3.57 -8.37 7.42
CA ALA A 24 -4.86 -8.90 7.85
C ALA A 24 -5.91 -8.83 6.73
N ALA A 25 -6.00 -7.71 6.02
CA ALA A 25 -6.93 -7.56 4.90
C ALA A 25 -6.56 -8.44 3.71
N LYS A 26 -5.26 -8.64 3.44
CA LYS A 26 -4.78 -9.62 2.46
C LYS A 26 -5.27 -11.03 2.82
N ILE A 27 -4.99 -11.49 4.04
CA ILE A 27 -5.39 -12.81 4.53
C ILE A 27 -6.90 -12.99 4.50
N GLN A 28 -7.64 -11.94 4.85
CA GLN A 28 -9.10 -11.99 4.80
C GLN A 28 -9.59 -12.17 3.35
N ALA A 29 -9.04 -11.42 2.40
CA ALA A 29 -9.35 -11.58 0.99
C ALA A 29 -8.89 -12.94 0.41
N GLU A 30 -7.75 -13.48 0.87
CA GLU A 30 -7.29 -14.83 0.52
C GLU A 30 -8.33 -15.86 0.95
N PHE A 31 -8.88 -15.71 2.16
CA PHE A 31 -9.91 -16.60 2.67
C PHE A 31 -11.26 -16.43 1.97
N GLU A 32 -11.68 -15.19 1.71
CA GLU A 32 -12.98 -14.88 1.12
C GLU A 32 -13.06 -15.19 -0.39
N GLU A 33 -11.97 -14.93 -1.13
CA GLU A 33 -11.98 -14.99 -2.59
C GLU A 33 -11.10 -16.09 -3.17
N ASN A 34 -9.99 -16.44 -2.49
CA ASN A 34 -9.05 -17.45 -2.95
C ASN A 34 -9.19 -18.79 -2.22
N ALA A 35 -10.35 -19.03 -1.58
CA ALA A 35 -10.63 -20.24 -0.79
C ALA A 35 -9.59 -20.53 0.32
N GLY A 36 -8.88 -19.51 0.79
CA GLY A 36 -7.81 -19.61 1.78
C GLY A 36 -6.41 -19.82 1.21
N ASP A 37 -6.22 -19.76 -0.11
CA ASP A 37 -4.91 -19.87 -0.75
C ASP A 37 -4.20 -18.51 -0.82
N ASP A 38 -2.87 -18.50 -0.74
CA ASP A 38 -2.07 -17.28 -0.73
C ASP A 38 -2.13 -16.59 -2.11
N PHE A 39 -2.36 -15.28 -2.13
CA PHE A 39 -2.31 -14.51 -3.37
C PHE A 39 -0.88 -14.48 -3.92
N THR A 40 -0.77 -14.83 -5.21
CA THR A 40 0.47 -14.65 -5.96
C THR A 40 0.76 -13.18 -6.22
N LEU A 41 2.02 -12.86 -6.53
CA LEU A 41 2.40 -11.49 -6.92
C LEU A 41 1.60 -10.98 -8.14
N GLU A 42 1.25 -11.88 -9.06
CA GLU A 42 0.48 -11.57 -10.27
C GLU A 42 -0.96 -11.19 -9.93
N GLU A 43 -1.62 -11.94 -9.05
CA GLU A 43 -2.97 -11.62 -8.59
C GLU A 43 -3.00 -10.30 -7.81
N LEU A 44 -2.02 -10.09 -6.91
CA LEU A 44 -1.87 -8.82 -6.20
C LEU A 44 -1.66 -7.66 -7.17
N SER A 45 -0.83 -7.85 -8.20
CA SER A 45 -0.57 -6.88 -9.25
C SER A 45 -1.84 -6.52 -10.02
N ASP A 46 -2.60 -7.52 -10.47
CA ASP A 46 -3.85 -7.34 -11.21
C ASP A 46 -4.90 -6.62 -10.35
N ARG A 47 -5.09 -7.11 -9.13
CA ARG A 47 -6.06 -6.60 -8.17
C ARG A 47 -5.79 -5.17 -7.73
N MET A 48 -4.52 -4.85 -7.44
CA MET A 48 -4.11 -3.53 -6.95
C MET A 48 -3.86 -2.56 -8.12
N GLY A 49 -3.78 -3.07 -9.35
CA GLY A 49 -3.41 -2.28 -10.54
C GLY A 49 -1.98 -1.72 -10.44
N LEU A 50 -1.09 -2.42 -9.75
CA LEU A 50 0.29 -2.00 -9.50
C LEU A 50 1.25 -2.99 -10.15
N SER A 51 2.41 -2.52 -10.62
CA SER A 51 3.42 -3.43 -11.16
C SER A 51 3.98 -4.37 -10.10
N LEU A 52 4.36 -5.60 -10.49
CA LEU A 52 5.02 -6.60 -9.64
C LEU A 52 6.18 -6.03 -8.81
N GLN A 53 6.98 -5.13 -9.38
CA GLN A 53 8.05 -4.44 -8.65
C GLN A 53 7.53 -3.61 -7.47
N THR A 54 6.42 -2.90 -7.64
CA THR A 54 5.81 -2.10 -6.57
C THR A 54 5.20 -3.00 -5.51
N ILE A 55 4.58 -4.11 -5.89
CA ILE A 55 4.06 -5.13 -4.97
C ILE A 55 5.20 -5.70 -4.13
N SER A 56 6.25 -6.20 -4.78
CA SER A 56 7.42 -6.79 -4.10
C SER A 56 8.05 -5.81 -3.12
N ARG A 57 8.22 -4.52 -3.48
CA ARG A 57 8.70 -3.48 -2.57
C ARG A 57 7.75 -3.20 -1.40
N THR A 58 6.44 -3.17 -1.67
CA THR A 58 5.41 -2.95 -0.64
C THR A 58 5.41 -4.11 0.36
N LEU A 59 5.51 -5.35 -0.14
CA LEU A 59 5.52 -6.56 0.68
C LEU A 59 6.83 -6.75 1.44
N GLY A 60 7.96 -6.46 0.80
CA GLY A 60 9.29 -6.57 1.41
C GLY A 60 9.56 -5.51 2.47
N ARG A 61 8.79 -4.40 2.51
CA ARG A 61 9.04 -3.22 3.35
C ARG A 61 10.46 -2.61 3.17
N GLU A 62 11.17 -3.02 2.13
CA GLU A 62 12.58 -2.66 1.91
C GLU A 62 12.72 -1.23 1.37
N GLU A 63 11.71 -0.77 0.62
CA GLU A 63 11.74 0.54 -0.04
C GLU A 63 10.46 1.35 0.19
N PRO A 64 10.59 2.68 0.32
CA PRO A 64 9.44 3.56 0.42
C PRO A 64 8.66 3.60 -0.91
N VAL A 65 7.37 3.28 -0.86
CA VAL A 65 6.50 3.26 -2.05
C VAL A 65 5.67 4.53 -2.17
N ASP A 66 5.21 4.86 -3.37
CA ASP A 66 4.36 6.02 -3.60
C ASP A 66 3.05 5.94 -2.79
N LYS A 67 2.67 7.06 -2.15
CA LYS A 67 1.40 7.16 -1.40
C LYS A 67 0.16 6.80 -2.22
N SER A 68 0.21 7.05 -3.53
CA SER A 68 -0.88 6.68 -4.44
C SER A 68 -0.95 5.17 -4.61
N SER A 69 0.19 4.50 -4.82
CA SER A 69 0.27 3.04 -4.90
C SER A 69 -0.24 2.40 -3.62
N LEU A 70 0.16 2.93 -2.45
CA LEU A 70 -0.33 2.45 -1.16
C LEU A 70 -1.86 2.63 -1.00
N GLN A 71 -2.43 3.67 -1.59
CA GLN A 71 -3.89 3.83 -1.59
C GLN A 71 -4.60 2.82 -2.47
N PHE A 72 -4.09 2.60 -3.68
CA PHE A 72 -4.66 1.59 -4.59
C PHE A 72 -4.56 0.20 -3.96
N ALA A 73 -3.39 -0.10 -3.39
CA ALA A 73 -3.13 -1.29 -2.59
C ALA A 73 -4.20 -1.51 -1.52
N PHE A 74 -4.41 -0.52 -0.64
CA PHE A 74 -5.39 -0.63 0.44
C PHE A 74 -6.81 -0.75 -0.11
N ARG A 75 -7.16 0.07 -1.09
CA ARG A 75 -8.49 0.08 -1.70
C ARG A 75 -8.85 -1.24 -2.38
N ALA A 76 -7.86 -1.94 -2.93
CA ALA A 76 -8.03 -3.25 -3.55
C ALA A 76 -8.49 -4.34 -2.57
N PHE A 77 -8.20 -4.15 -1.27
CA PHE A 77 -8.67 -4.99 -0.16
C PHE A 77 -9.82 -4.33 0.61
N GLY A 78 -10.49 -3.33 0.03
CA GLY A 78 -11.58 -2.60 0.70
C GLY A 78 -11.13 -1.73 1.88
N LEU A 79 -9.82 -1.51 2.07
CA LEU A 79 -9.29 -0.62 3.08
C LEU A 79 -9.22 0.82 2.54
N GLU A 80 -9.75 1.78 3.30
CA GLU A 80 -9.65 3.18 2.93
C GLU A 80 -8.46 3.85 3.62
N LEU A 81 -7.45 4.23 2.83
CA LEU A 81 -6.35 5.05 3.32
C LEU A 81 -6.84 6.51 3.43
N CYS A 82 -7.60 6.79 4.50
CA CYS A 82 -8.29 8.06 4.71
C CYS A 82 -7.37 9.26 4.42
N LYS A 83 -7.74 10.03 3.39
CA LYS A 83 -6.92 11.09 2.81
C LYS A 83 -7.23 12.48 3.35
N SER A 84 -8.26 12.61 4.19
CA SER A 84 -8.91 13.90 4.44
C SER A 84 -9.09 14.16 5.92
N HIS A 85 -8.51 15.27 6.37
CA HIS A 85 -8.63 15.90 7.69
C HIS A 85 -7.70 15.37 8.79
N HIS A 86 -7.11 16.36 9.49
CA HIS A 86 -6.08 16.32 10.53
C HIS A 86 -6.30 15.37 11.73
N LYS A 87 -7.31 14.50 11.71
CA LYS A 87 -7.59 13.54 12.79
C LYS A 87 -8.15 12.24 12.21
N CYS A 88 -7.25 11.33 11.82
CA CYS A 88 -7.56 9.91 11.67
C CYS A 88 -6.32 9.09 12.08
N VAL A 89 -6.56 8.11 12.95
CA VAL A 89 -5.59 7.49 13.86
C VAL A 89 -4.49 6.70 13.12
N GLU A 90 -3.25 7.15 13.31
CA GLU A 90 -2.01 6.37 13.33
C GLU A 90 -1.51 5.61 12.08
N ALA A 91 -2.06 5.86 10.88
CA ALA A 91 -1.65 5.06 9.70
C ALA A 91 -0.51 5.67 8.84
N LEU A 92 -0.16 6.95 8.98
CA LEU A 92 0.81 7.57 8.07
C LEU A 92 1.61 8.68 8.74
N LEU A 93 2.92 8.45 8.93
CA LEU A 93 4.04 9.39 8.71
C LEU A 93 5.29 8.91 9.48
N LEU A 94 6.10 8.06 8.85
CA LEU A 94 7.53 8.00 9.17
C LEU A 94 8.31 8.50 7.95
N ILE A 95 8.30 9.81 7.73
CA ILE A 95 9.35 10.41 6.90
C ILE A 95 10.58 10.35 7.80
N ALA A 96 11.56 9.52 7.41
CA ALA A 96 12.89 9.53 7.99
C ALA A 96 13.38 10.98 8.07
N ARG A 97 13.30 11.55 9.27
CA ARG A 97 13.83 12.86 9.58
C ARG A 97 15.33 12.63 9.66
N HIS A 98 16.04 13.05 8.62
CA HIS A 98 17.48 13.29 8.69
C HIS A 98 17.79 14.01 10.01
N ARG A 99 18.54 13.37 10.90
CA ARG A 99 19.57 14.04 11.66
C ARG A 99 20.71 13.07 11.96
#